data_AF-A0A6G1BPF8-F1
#
_entry.id   AF-A0A6G1BPF8-F1
#
_cell.length_a   1.000
_cell.length_b   1.000
_cell.length_c   1.000
_cell.angle_alpha   90.00
_cell.angle_beta   90.00
_cell.angle_gamma   90.00
#
_symmetry.space_group_name_H-M   'P 1'
#
loop_
_entity.id
_entity.type
_entity.pdbx_description
1 polymer ?
#
loop_
_entity_poly.entity_id
_entity_poly.type
_entity_poly.pdbx_seq_one_letter_code
_entity_poly.pdbx_strand_id
1 'polypeptide(L)'
;ASSHIESGNIHAIIDQSLDTGYDLLSVRKIAEVAIMCLKPTASQRLSISEVLKEIQDAIALDRGGCELQRELAPASSTSCPRPLLL
;
A
#
# COMPACT_ATOMS: atom_id res chain seq x y z
N ALA A 1 -17.22 -1.27 -0.58
CA ALA A 1 -15.78 -0.97 -0.48
C ALA A 1 -15.42 -0.32 0.86
N SER A 2 -15.92 0.89 1.19
CA SER A 2 -15.57 1.61 2.44
C SER A 2 -15.71 0.76 3.71
N SER A 3 -16.79 -0.02 3.82
CA SER A 3 -17.05 -0.88 4.99
C SER A 3 -15.96 -1.95 5.25
N HIS A 4 -15.30 -2.47 4.22
CA HIS A 4 -14.21 -3.43 4.42
C HIS A 4 -12.95 -2.77 4.98
N ILE A 5 -12.74 -1.48 4.68
CA ILE A 5 -11.60 -0.70 5.17
C ILE A 5 -11.81 -0.34 6.63
N GLU A 6 -12.99 0.16 6.97
CA GLU A 6 -13.39 0.50 8.35
C GLU A 6 -13.40 -0.74 9.26
N SER A 7 -13.81 -1.89 8.73
CA SER A 7 -13.76 -3.18 9.43
C SER A 7 -12.34 -3.76 9.55
N GLY A 8 -11.35 -3.18 8.87
CA GLY A 8 -9.98 -3.70 8.81
C GLY A 8 -9.78 -4.94 7.94
N ASN A 9 -10.82 -5.40 7.22
CA ASN A 9 -10.75 -6.53 6.29
C ASN A 9 -10.21 -6.10 4.93
N ILE A 10 -8.94 -5.72 4.90
CA ILE A 10 -8.27 -5.20 3.70
C ILE A 10 -8.14 -6.27 2.61
N HIS A 11 -8.00 -7.55 2.97
CA HIS A 11 -7.93 -8.65 2.01
C HIS A 11 -9.17 -8.73 1.10
N ALA A 12 -10.34 -8.33 1.58
CA ALA A 12 -11.58 -8.37 0.80
C ALA A 12 -11.64 -7.35 -0.35
N ILE A 13 -10.72 -6.38 -0.40
CA ILE A 13 -10.66 -5.35 -1.45
C ILE A 13 -9.44 -5.47 -2.35
N ILE A 14 -8.56 -6.44 -2.11
CA ILE A 14 -7.38 -6.68 -2.95
C ILE A 14 -7.81 -7.38 -4.24
N ASP A 15 -7.26 -6.93 -5.36
CA ASP A 15 -7.41 -7.61 -6.63
C ASP A 15 -6.76 -9.01 -6.56
N GLN A 16 -7.52 -10.05 -6.90
CA GLN A 16 -7.07 -11.45 -6.79
C GLN A 16 -5.90 -11.78 -7.74
N SER A 17 -5.66 -10.95 -8.75
CA SER A 17 -4.52 -11.06 -9.68
C SER A 17 -3.23 -10.45 -9.13
N LEU A 18 -3.30 -9.66 -8.05
CA LEU A 18 -2.11 -9.18 -7.36
C LEU A 18 -1.50 -10.36 -6.59
N ASP A 19 -0.32 -10.78 -7.02
CA ASP A 19 0.48 -11.83 -6.38
C ASP A 19 0.89 -11.45 -4.94
N THR A 20 1.46 -12.39 -4.19
CA THR A 20 2.03 -12.13 -2.86
C THR A 20 3.29 -11.27 -2.97
N GLY A 21 3.12 -9.95 -3.02
CA GLY A 21 4.23 -8.99 -3.14
C GLY A 21 3.92 -7.58 -2.63
N TYR A 22 2.84 -7.43 -1.86
CA TYR A 22 2.40 -6.15 -1.31
C TYR A 22 2.34 -6.20 0.22
N ASP A 23 2.62 -5.07 0.86
CA ASP A 23 2.42 -4.92 2.29
C ASP A 23 0.97 -4.50 2.62
N LEU A 24 0.35 -5.17 3.61
CA LEU A 24 -1.06 -4.92 3.96
C LEU A 24 -1.28 -3.51 4.51
N LEU A 25 -0.29 -2.93 5.20
CA LEU A 25 -0.36 -1.56 5.72
C LEU A 25 -0.24 -0.55 4.58
N SER A 26 0.63 -0.82 3.60
CA SER A 26 0.71 -0.05 2.36
C SER A 26 -0.63 -0.03 1.63
N VAL A 27 -1.24 -1.20 1.39
CA VAL A 27 -2.51 -1.27 0.67
C VAL A 27 -3.65 -0.61 1.45
N ARG A 28 -3.71 -0.79 2.78
CA ARG A 28 -4.67 -0.06 3.63
C ARG A 28 -4.53 1.44 3.43
N LYS A 29 -3.30 1.96 3.50
CA LYS A 29 -3.01 3.39 3.35
C LYS A 29 -3.46 3.91 1.97
N ILE A 30 -3.15 3.21 0.89
CA ILE A 30 -3.64 3.59 -0.46
C ILE A 30 -5.18 3.63 -0.52
N ALA A 31 -5.83 2.68 0.12
CA ALA A 31 -7.27 2.58 0.08
C ALA A 31 -7.95 3.68 0.95
N GLU A 32 -7.34 4.09 2.05
CA GLU A 32 -7.74 5.28 2.83
C GLU A 32 -7.58 6.58 2.01
N VAL A 33 -6.47 6.73 1.29
CA VAL A 33 -6.25 7.86 0.37
C VAL A 33 -7.32 7.92 -0.71
N ALA A 34 -7.67 6.77 -1.31
CA ALA A 34 -8.74 6.71 -2.29
C ALA A 34 -10.10 7.16 -1.72
N ILE A 35 -10.43 6.77 -0.48
CA ILE A 35 -11.65 7.23 0.20
C ILE A 35 -11.65 8.75 0.39
N MET A 36 -10.51 9.34 0.76
CA MET A 36 -10.39 10.79 0.92
C MET A 36 -10.50 11.53 -0.42
N CYS A 37 -9.90 11.01 -1.49
CA CYS A 37 -10.02 11.57 -2.84
C CYS A 37 -11.45 11.53 -3.40
N LEU A 38 -12.27 10.58 -2.94
CA LEU A 38 -13.64 10.36 -3.41
C LEU A 38 -14.72 11.04 -2.54
N LYS A 39 -14.34 11.93 -1.60
CA LYS A 39 -15.33 12.67 -0.81
C LYS A 39 -16.30 13.44 -1.73
N PRO A 40 -17.61 13.45 -1.42
CA PRO A 40 -18.61 14.08 -2.28
C PRO A 40 -18.36 15.58 -2.43
N THR A 41 -17.92 16.22 -1.35
CA THR A 41 -17.58 17.65 -1.32
C THR A 41 -16.13 17.86 -1.73
N ALA A 42 -15.90 18.69 -2.75
CA ALA A 42 -14.55 18.92 -3.30
C ALA A 42 -13.54 19.46 -2.28
N SER A 43 -13.98 20.34 -1.36
CA SER A 43 -13.11 20.90 -0.31
C SER A 43 -12.71 19.91 0.78
N GLN A 44 -13.36 18.74 0.84
CA GLN A 44 -13.00 17.65 1.76
C GLN A 44 -12.07 16.62 1.11
N ARG A 45 -11.82 16.76 -0.20
CA ARG A 45 -10.83 15.94 -0.90
C ARG A 45 -9.45 16.48 -0.59
N LEU A 46 -8.48 15.59 -0.54
CA LEU A 46 -7.06 15.94 -0.41
C LEU A 46 -6.61 16.78 -1.61
N SER A 47 -5.74 17.74 -1.36
CA SER A 47 -4.99 18.39 -2.44
C SER A 47 -4.05 17.37 -3.11
N ILE A 48 -3.69 17.59 -4.38
CA ILE A 48 -2.75 16.71 -5.09
C ILE A 48 -1.41 16.59 -4.34
N SER A 49 -0.95 17.65 -3.69
CA SER A 49 0.26 17.63 -2.87
C SER A 49 0.14 16.72 -1.65
N GLU A 50 -1.03 16.65 -1.02
CA GLU A 50 -1.29 15.71 0.08
C GLU A 50 -1.40 14.27 -0.44
N VAL A 51 -2.11 14.06 -1.56
CA VAL A 51 -2.18 12.75 -2.22
C VAL A 51 -0.79 12.20 -2.54
N LEU A 52 0.10 13.03 -3.06
CA LEU A 52 1.48 12.65 -3.34
C LEU A 52 2.23 12.21 -2.09
N LYS A 53 2.07 12.93 -0.97
CA LYS A 53 2.71 12.56 0.32
C LYS A 53 2.20 11.21 0.81
N GLU A 54 0.88 11.02 0.83
CA GLU A 54 0.29 9.78 1.34
C GLU A 54 0.64 8.55 0.46
N ILE A 55 0.77 8.74 -0.86
CA ILE A 55 1.25 7.67 -1.76
C ILE A 55 2.73 7.36 -1.52
N GLN A 56 3.57 8.37 -1.31
CA GLN A 56 4.99 8.16 -0.99
C GLN A 56 5.16 7.40 0.34
N ASP A 57 4.35 7.73 1.35
CA ASP A 57 4.31 6.99 2.61
C ASP A 57 3.90 5.53 2.41
N ALA A 58 2.87 5.26 1.60
CA ALA A 58 2.46 3.89 1.30
C ALA A 58 3.58 3.09 0.60
N ILE A 59 4.29 3.73 -0.35
CA ILE A 59 5.44 3.11 -1.02
C ILE A 59 6.58 2.84 -0.03
N ALA A 60 6.80 3.73 0.94
CA ALA A 60 7.81 3.53 1.97
C ALA A 60 7.46 2.33 2.88
N LEU A 61 6.18 2.13 3.22
CA LEU A 61 5.73 0.95 3.96
C LEU A 61 5.96 -0.34 3.16
N ASP A 62 5.62 -0.33 1.89
CA ASP A 62 5.80 -1.48 0.99
C ASP A 62 7.27 -1.88 0.83
N ARG A 63 8.16 -0.88 0.73
CA ARG A 63 9.61 -1.10 0.61
C ARG A 63 10.27 -1.44 1.95
N GLY A 64 9.81 -0.83 3.05
CA GLY A 64 10.35 -1.04 4.39
C GLY A 64 10.10 -2.45 4.94
N GLY A 65 9.04 -3.14 4.48
CA GLY A 65 8.83 -4.56 4.76
C GLY A 65 9.94 -5.46 4.19
N CYS A 66 10.54 -5.07 3.07
CA CYS A 66 11.64 -5.80 2.44
C CYS A 66 13.00 -5.55 3.14
N GLU A 67 13.14 -4.46 3.91
CA GLU A 67 14.40 -4.11 4.59
C GLU A 67 14.54 -4.84 5.94
N LEU A 68 13.44 -5.06 6.67
CA LEU A 68 13.47 -5.79 7.96
C LEU A 68 13.75 -7.30 7.81
N GLN A 69 13.42 -7.91 6.66
CA GLN A 69 13.79 -9.29 6.35
C GLN A 69 15.29 -9.48 6.03
N ARG A 70 16.06 -8.40 5.94
CA ARG A 70 17.49 -8.44 5.59
C ARG A 70 18.41 -8.73 6.80
N GLU A 71 17.94 -8.51 8.03
CA GLU A 71 18.75 -8.71 9.25
C GLU A 71 18.56 -10.06 9.96
N LEU A 72 17.64 -10.93 9.51
CA LEU A 72 17.32 -12.18 10.24
C LEU A 72 17.28 -13.48 9.40
N ALA A 73 17.75 -13.52 8.15
CA ALA A 73 17.78 -14.76 7.37
C ALA A 73 19.20 -15.16 6.90
N PRO A 74 19.72 -16.35 7.27
CA PRO A 74 20.88 -16.93 6.60
C PRO A 74 20.48 -17.38 5.19
N ALA A 75 21.41 -17.24 4.26
CA ALA A 75 21.25 -17.46 2.83
C ALA A 75 20.58 -18.80 2.48
N SER A 76 19.27 -18.77 2.18
CA SER A 76 18.62 -19.75 1.30
C SER A 76 17.23 -19.27 0.89
N SER A 77 17.10 -18.93 -0.39
CA SER A 77 15.87 -19.05 -1.19
C SER A 77 14.68 -18.13 -0.86
N THR A 78 14.52 -17.04 -1.63
CA THR A 78 13.52 -16.93 -2.73
C THR A 78 13.08 -15.47 -2.95
N SER A 79 13.33 -15.01 -4.19
CA SER A 79 12.82 -13.84 -4.94
C SER A 79 12.13 -12.69 -4.20
N CYS A 80 12.86 -11.59 -4.02
CA CYS A 80 12.29 -10.26 -4.23
C CYS A 80 12.78 -9.79 -5.61
N PRO A 81 11.95 -9.80 -6.67
CA PRO A 81 12.38 -9.27 -7.95
C PRO A 81 12.55 -7.76 -7.81
N ARG A 82 13.72 -7.26 -8.20
CA ARG A 82 13.98 -5.81 -8.32
C ARG A 82 12.99 -5.26 -9.34
N PRO A 83 12.30 -4.13 -9.09
CA PRO A 83 11.65 -3.42 -10.18
C PRO A 83 12.77 -2.94 -11.12
N LEU A 84 12.79 -3.49 -12.33
CA LEU A 84 13.56 -2.94 -13.44
C LEU A 84 12.98 -1.55 -13.71
N LEU A 85 13.72 -0.52 -13.29
CA LEU A 85 13.51 0.83 -13.79
C LEU A 85 13.76 0.79 -15.30
N LEU A 86 12.68 0.92 -16.09
CA LEU A 86 12.74 1.22 -17.51
C LEU A 86 12.79 2.74 -17.69
#